data_AF-A0A383EJ68-F1
#
_entry.id   AF-A0A383EJ68-F1
#
_cell.length_a   1.000
_cell.length_b   1.000
_cell.length_c   1.000
_cell.angle_alpha   90.00
_cell.angle_beta   90.00
_cell.angle_gamma   90.00
#
_symmetry.space_group_name_H-M   'P 1'
#
loop_
_entity.id
_entity.type
_entity.pdbx_description
1 polymer ?
#
loop_
_entity_poly.entity_id
_entity_poly.type
_entity_poly.pdbx_seq_one_letter_code
_entity_poly.pdbx_strand_id
1 'polypeptide(L)'
;MNQSKLQNFLLQNITSLNGVGIKTRDLLKKKKIEKISDLLWNLPQGFTDRSNIQTLDKLEIGKITTIKVKVNKYNFPRIRNLPSKVVCEDAKGSIDIVFFNSREGYIRKILPLNSLVIISGKINHFKKRYQIVNPSYVVP
;
A
#
# COMPACT_ATOMS: atom_id res chain seq x y z
N MET A 1 15.20 -17.08 -35.38
CA MET A 1 13.97 -17.76 -34.92
C MET A 1 13.25 -17.07 -33.75
N ASN A 2 13.92 -16.28 -32.90
CA ASN A 2 13.27 -15.64 -31.73
C ASN A 2 12.53 -14.32 -32.00
N GLN A 3 12.92 -13.54 -33.01
CA GLN A 3 12.32 -12.22 -33.26
C GLN A 3 10.86 -12.29 -33.72
N SER A 4 10.51 -13.26 -34.56
CA SER A 4 9.13 -13.44 -35.06
C SER A 4 8.17 -13.86 -33.94
N LYS A 5 8.62 -14.72 -33.02
CA LYS A 5 7.83 -15.15 -31.86
C LYS A 5 7.51 -13.98 -30.93
N LEU A 6 8.47 -13.08 -30.74
CA LEU A 6 8.33 -11.91 -29.86
C LEU A 6 7.41 -10.85 -30.47
N GLN A 7 7.53 -10.59 -31.78
CA GLN A 7 6.60 -9.71 -32.50
C GLN A 7 5.16 -10.22 -32.44
N ASN A 8 4.96 -11.52 -32.66
CA ASN A 8 3.65 -12.14 -32.57
C ASN A 8 3.06 -12.01 -31.16
N PHE A 9 3.88 -12.16 -30.12
CA PHE A 9 3.44 -11.97 -28.73
C PHE A 9 2.98 -10.53 -28.47
N LEU A 10 3.73 -9.51 -28.90
CA LEU A 10 3.37 -8.11 -28.67
C LEU A 10 2.05 -7.70 -29.34
N LEU A 11 1.69 -8.33 -30.45
CA LEU A 11 0.46 -8.07 -31.20
C LEU A 11 -0.77 -8.82 -30.67
N GLN A 12 -0.59 -9.77 -29.75
CA GLN A 12 -1.70 -10.52 -29.16
C GLN A 12 -2.61 -9.61 -28.33
N ASN A 13 -3.87 -10.02 -28.22
CA ASN A 13 -4.86 -9.35 -27.38
C ASN A 13 -4.45 -9.47 -25.91
N ILE A 14 -4.72 -8.42 -25.14
CA ILE A 14 -4.38 -8.30 -23.72
C ILE A 14 -5.00 -9.41 -22.85
N THR A 15 -6.08 -10.04 -23.29
CA THR A 15 -6.73 -11.18 -22.62
C THR A 15 -5.88 -12.44 -22.56
N SER A 16 -4.83 -12.53 -23.37
CA SER A 16 -3.87 -13.64 -23.32
C SER A 16 -2.99 -13.60 -22.06
N LEU A 17 -2.91 -12.46 -21.37
CA LEU A 17 -2.13 -12.31 -20.14
C LEU A 17 -2.87 -12.89 -18.93
N ASN A 18 -2.14 -13.64 -18.11
CA ASN A 18 -2.62 -14.14 -16.84
C ASN A 18 -3.06 -12.98 -15.93
N GLY A 19 -4.28 -13.05 -15.39
CA GLY A 19 -4.87 -12.01 -14.53
C GLY A 19 -5.74 -10.99 -15.29
N VAL A 20 -5.80 -11.03 -16.63
CA VAL A 20 -6.68 -10.16 -17.42
C VAL A 20 -8.01 -10.87 -17.72
N GLY A 21 -8.95 -10.76 -16.78
CA GLY A 21 -10.33 -11.20 -16.97
C GLY A 21 -11.20 -10.18 -17.73
N ILE A 22 -12.47 -10.52 -17.95
CA ILE A 22 -13.44 -9.70 -18.69
C ILE A 22 -13.54 -8.27 -18.13
N LYS A 23 -13.68 -8.12 -16.82
CA LYS A 23 -13.78 -6.80 -16.15
C LYS A 23 -12.53 -5.94 -16.37
N THR A 24 -11.35 -6.54 -16.22
CA THR A 24 -10.07 -5.85 -16.40
C THR A 24 -9.87 -5.46 -17.85
N ARG A 25 -10.20 -6.35 -18.78
CA ARG A 25 -10.20 -6.06 -20.23
C ARG A 25 -11.06 -4.86 -20.57
N ASP A 26 -12.29 -4.81 -20.05
CA ASP A 26 -13.21 -3.71 -20.36
C ASP A 26 -12.71 -2.37 -19.78
N LEU A 27 -12.03 -2.39 -18.62
CA LEU A 27 -11.35 -1.21 -18.07
C LEU A 27 -10.15 -0.76 -18.92
N LEU A 28 -9.35 -1.71 -19.42
CA LEU A 28 -8.20 -1.43 -20.29
C LEU A 28 -8.64 -0.92 -21.67
N LYS A 29 -9.74 -1.45 -22.21
CA LYS A 29 -10.33 -0.99 -23.46
C LYS A 29 -10.79 0.47 -23.37
N LYS A 30 -11.34 0.90 -22.23
CA LYS A 30 -11.66 2.32 -21.98
C LYS A 30 -10.43 3.22 -22.02
N LYS A 31 -9.23 2.68 -21.74
CA LYS A 31 -7.94 3.37 -21.87
C LYS A 31 -7.28 3.17 -23.24
N LYS A 32 -7.98 2.59 -24.22
CA LYS A 32 -7.47 2.24 -25.56
C LYS A 32 -6.31 1.25 -25.54
N ILE A 33 -6.28 0.36 -24.54
CA ILE A 33 -5.30 -0.72 -24.43
C ILE A 33 -5.97 -2.03 -24.85
N GLU A 34 -5.60 -2.55 -26.02
CA GLU A 34 -6.17 -3.79 -26.56
C GLU A 34 -5.11 -4.87 -26.80
N LYS A 35 -3.88 -4.45 -27.13
CA LYS A 35 -2.74 -5.35 -27.37
C LYS A 35 -1.73 -5.29 -26.24
N ILE A 36 -0.86 -6.29 -26.17
CA ILE A 36 0.27 -6.32 -25.23
C ILE A 36 1.22 -5.14 -25.48
N SER A 37 1.45 -4.76 -26.73
CA SER A 37 2.22 -3.56 -27.09
C SER A 37 1.67 -2.28 -26.46
N ASP A 38 0.35 -2.11 -26.46
CA ASP A 38 -0.31 -0.89 -25.96
C ASP A 38 -0.11 -0.76 -24.45
N LEU A 39 -0.10 -1.89 -23.74
CA LEU A 39 0.17 -1.91 -22.30
C LEU A 39 1.60 -1.47 -21.99
N LEU A 40 2.59 -1.92 -22.78
CA LEU A 40 4.00 -1.54 -22.59
C LEU A 40 4.25 -0.06 -22.88
N TRP A 41 3.56 0.50 -23.87
CA TRP A 41 3.63 1.92 -24.20
C TRP A 41 2.82 2.81 -23.26
N ASN A 42 1.95 2.23 -22.43
CA ASN A 42 1.27 2.94 -21.36
C ASN A 42 2.19 3.09 -20.14
N LEU A 43 3.15 4.03 -20.27
CA LEU A 43 4.12 4.34 -19.23
C LEU A 43 3.45 4.81 -17.92
N PRO A 44 4.05 4.50 -16.76
CA PRO A 44 3.54 4.99 -15.47
C PRO A 44 3.65 6.51 -15.39
N GLN A 45 2.61 7.15 -14.86
CA GLN A 45 2.62 8.61 -14.62
C GLN A 45 3.59 9.02 -13.50
N GLY A 46 3.85 8.13 -12.56
CA GLY A 46 4.75 8.37 -11.44
C GLY A 46 4.97 7.10 -10.62
N PHE A 47 5.90 7.17 -9.68
CA PHE A 47 6.20 6.09 -8.74
C PHE A 47 6.28 6.64 -7.32
N THR A 48 6.07 5.77 -6.33
CA THR A 48 6.28 6.10 -4.92
C THR A 48 7.47 5.30 -4.42
N ASP A 49 8.59 5.98 -4.17
CA ASP A 49 9.75 5.36 -3.56
C ASP A 49 9.47 5.07 -2.08
N ARG A 50 9.70 3.82 -1.68
CA ARG A 50 9.54 3.34 -0.29
C ARG A 50 10.83 2.77 0.28
N SER A 51 11.94 2.89 -0.45
CA SER A 51 13.25 2.37 -0.05
C SER A 51 13.82 3.08 1.18
N ASN A 52 13.51 4.36 1.35
CA ASN A 52 14.00 5.16 2.47
C ASN A 52 13.18 4.90 3.74
N ILE A 53 13.74 4.11 4.64
CA ILE A 53 13.16 3.82 5.95
C ILE A 53 13.70 4.85 6.96
N GLN A 54 12.80 5.56 7.61
CA GLN A 54 13.15 6.55 8.63
C GLN A 54 12.75 6.08 10.03
N THR A 55 13.49 6.57 11.02
CA THR A 55 13.18 6.41 12.45
C THR A 55 12.15 7.44 12.91
N LEU A 56 11.44 7.15 14.01
CA LEU A 56 10.31 7.98 14.46
C LEU A 56 10.69 9.41 14.92
N ASP A 57 11.96 9.64 15.25
CA ASP A 57 12.49 10.96 15.64
C ASP A 57 12.62 11.95 14.47
N LYS A 58 12.73 11.44 13.24
CA LYS A 58 12.95 12.24 12.03
C LYS A 58 11.69 12.42 11.19
N LEU A 59 10.52 12.12 11.75
CA LEU A 59 9.28 12.20 11.02
C LEU A 59 8.90 13.64 10.67
N GLU A 60 8.53 13.84 9.42
CA GLU A 60 8.05 15.11 8.91
C GLU A 60 6.55 15.06 8.64
N ILE A 61 5.82 16.01 9.21
CA ILE A 61 4.37 16.11 9.07
C ILE A 61 4.02 16.41 7.61
N GLY A 62 3.05 15.67 7.07
CA GLY A 62 2.54 15.85 5.72
C GLY A 62 3.32 15.08 4.64
N LYS A 63 4.47 14.49 4.96
CA LYS A 63 5.25 13.68 4.02
C LYS A 63 4.86 12.20 4.08
N ILE A 64 4.97 11.52 2.94
CA ILE A 64 4.85 10.07 2.86
C ILE A 64 6.19 9.48 3.29
N THR A 65 6.20 8.68 4.35
CA THR A 65 7.41 8.10 4.92
C THR A 65 7.20 6.62 5.18
N THR A 66 8.26 5.83 4.98
CA THR A 66 8.29 4.41 5.37
C THR A 66 8.99 4.28 6.73
N ILE A 67 8.36 3.57 7.66
CA ILE A 67 8.85 3.35 9.02
C ILE A 67 8.89 1.86 9.34
N LYS A 68 9.84 1.46 10.18
CA LYS A 68 9.92 0.12 10.75
C LYS A 68 9.61 0.21 12.23
N VAL A 69 8.54 -0.44 12.67
CA VAL A 69 8.03 -0.30 14.04
C VAL A 69 7.57 -1.64 14.59
N LYS A 70 7.61 -1.80 15.91
CA LYS A 70 7.03 -2.94 16.61
C LYS A 70 5.56 -2.67 16.95
N VAL A 71 4.68 -3.61 16.66
CA VAL A 71 3.27 -3.49 17.03
C VAL A 71 3.11 -3.79 18.52
N ASN A 72 2.63 -2.83 19.32
CA ASN A 72 2.49 -3.00 20.76
C ASN A 72 1.05 -3.41 21.16
N LYS A 73 0.06 -2.60 20.80
CA LYS A 73 -1.33 -2.80 21.27
C LYS A 73 -2.38 -2.41 20.25
N TYR A 74 -3.47 -3.17 20.20
CA TYR A 74 -4.68 -2.76 19.50
C TYR A 74 -5.64 -1.98 20.41
N ASN A 75 -6.25 -0.96 19.85
CA ASN A 75 -7.34 -0.22 20.44
C ASN A 75 -8.51 -0.20 19.45
N PHE A 76 -9.31 -1.27 19.50
CA PHE A 76 -10.52 -1.41 18.70
C PHE A 76 -11.70 -0.81 19.46
N PRO A 77 -12.38 0.20 18.91
CA PRO A 77 -13.54 0.77 19.55
C PRO A 77 -14.72 -0.21 19.49
N ARG A 78 -15.51 -0.27 20.58
CA ARG A 78 -16.75 -1.08 20.62
C ARG A 78 -17.89 -0.43 19.83
N ILE A 79 -17.83 0.88 19.61
CA ILE A 79 -18.87 1.64 18.92
C ILE A 79 -18.57 1.65 17.42
N ARG A 80 -19.61 1.39 16.62
CA ARG A 80 -19.56 1.45 15.15
C ARG A 80 -19.20 2.86 14.68
N ASN A 81 -18.43 2.97 13.59
CA ASN A 81 -17.94 4.22 12.99
C ASN A 81 -16.81 4.96 13.73
N LEU A 82 -16.34 4.46 14.87
CA LEU A 82 -15.09 4.95 15.44
C LEU A 82 -13.87 4.32 14.75
N PRO A 83 -12.77 5.06 14.60
CA PRO A 83 -11.57 4.53 13.98
C PRO A 83 -10.88 3.49 14.86
N SER A 84 -10.43 2.41 14.24
CA SER A 84 -9.55 1.43 14.89
C SER A 84 -8.14 2.00 14.97
N LYS A 85 -7.52 1.91 16.15
CA LYS A 85 -6.16 2.40 16.38
C LYS A 85 -5.24 1.25 16.76
N VAL A 86 -4.03 1.25 16.23
CA VAL A 86 -2.95 0.34 16.62
C VAL A 86 -1.78 1.20 17.09
N VAL A 87 -1.31 0.96 18.30
CA VAL A 87 -0.14 1.64 18.85
C VAL A 87 1.09 0.85 18.46
N CYS A 88 2.00 1.50 17.74
CA CYS A 88 3.28 0.96 17.34
C CYS A 88 4.40 1.77 17.97
N GLU A 89 5.52 1.12 18.24
CA GLU A 89 6.66 1.69 18.95
C GLU A 89 7.96 1.36 18.24
N ASP A 90 8.91 2.28 18.32
CA ASP A 90 10.30 2.12 17.91
C ASP A 90 11.19 2.49 19.09
N ALA A 91 12.50 2.25 19.00
CA ALA A 91 13.47 2.61 20.03
C ALA A 91 13.44 4.10 20.41
N LYS A 92 12.95 4.97 19.51
CA LYS A 92 12.95 6.43 19.67
C LYS A 92 11.59 7.06 19.95
N GLY A 93 10.49 6.29 19.95
CA GLY A 93 9.16 6.86 20.19
C GLY A 93 8.00 5.94 19.86
N SER A 94 6.81 6.53 19.80
CA SER A 94 5.54 5.82 19.52
C SER A 94 4.77 6.51 18.41
N ILE A 95 4.07 5.72 17.59
CA ILE A 95 3.20 6.19 16.51
C ILE A 95 1.87 5.43 16.50
N ASP A 96 0.78 6.15 16.27
CA ASP A 96 -0.55 5.56 16.16
C ASP A 96 -0.89 5.25 14.70
N ILE A 97 -1.17 4.00 14.36
CA ILE A 97 -1.68 3.61 13.04
C ILE A 97 -3.20 3.53 13.13
N VAL A 98 -3.88 4.37 12.34
CA VAL A 98 -5.32 4.59 12.45
C VAL A 98 -6.00 4.09 11.18
N PHE A 99 -7.02 3.24 11.36
CA PHE A 99 -7.83 2.69 10.28
C PHE A 99 -9.27 3.16 10.41
N PHE A 100 -9.80 3.71 9.32
CA PHE A 100 -11.22 3.99 9.18
C PHE A 100 -11.91 2.85 8.40
N ASN A 101 -13.13 2.48 8.81
CA ASN A 101 -13.97 1.47 8.15
C ASN A 101 -13.29 0.12 7.84
N SER A 102 -12.24 -0.24 8.58
CA SER A 102 -11.48 -1.48 8.38
C SER A 102 -11.95 -2.56 9.35
N ARG A 103 -11.96 -3.82 8.88
CA ARG A 103 -12.32 -4.97 9.72
C ARG A 103 -11.17 -5.33 10.66
N GLU A 104 -11.48 -5.64 11.92
CA GLU A 104 -10.46 -6.00 12.92
C GLU A 104 -9.59 -7.18 12.49
N GLY A 105 -10.20 -8.21 11.88
CA GLY A 105 -9.47 -9.40 11.40
C GLY A 105 -8.43 -9.06 10.33
N TYR A 106 -8.70 -8.08 9.47
CA TYR A 106 -7.73 -7.58 8.50
C TYR A 106 -6.55 -6.91 9.23
N ILE A 107 -6.84 -6.00 10.17
CA ILE A 107 -5.83 -5.27 10.93
C ILE A 107 -4.91 -6.23 11.69
N ARG A 108 -5.47 -7.24 12.35
CA ARG A 108 -4.70 -8.27 13.09
C ARG A 108 -3.77 -9.07 12.17
N LYS A 109 -4.19 -9.32 10.93
CA LYS A 109 -3.40 -10.05 9.93
C LYS A 109 -2.21 -9.22 9.43
N ILE A 110 -2.42 -7.93 9.15
CA ILE A 110 -1.37 -7.06 8.61
C ILE A 110 -0.44 -6.47 9.68
N LEU A 111 -0.90 -6.40 10.94
CA LEU A 111 -0.14 -5.84 12.06
C LEU A 111 -0.14 -6.81 13.24
N PRO A 112 0.59 -7.94 13.19
CA PRO A 112 0.61 -8.91 14.28
C PRO A 112 1.23 -8.32 15.56
N LEU A 113 0.65 -8.59 16.73
CA LEU A 113 1.19 -8.11 18.00
C LEU A 113 2.62 -8.60 18.23
N ASN A 114 3.45 -7.74 18.84
CA ASN A 114 4.85 -7.99 19.17
C ASN A 114 5.78 -8.27 17.98
N SER A 115 5.29 -8.12 16.74
CA SER A 115 6.10 -8.28 15.53
C SER A 115 6.65 -6.94 15.04
N LEU A 116 7.76 -6.99 14.30
CA LEU A 116 8.33 -5.85 13.61
C LEU A 116 7.69 -5.75 12.22
N VAL A 117 7.07 -4.63 11.94
CA VAL A 117 6.33 -4.40 10.69
C VAL A 117 6.87 -3.15 9.99
N ILE A 118 6.81 -3.17 8.65
CA ILE A 118 7.16 -2.02 7.82
C ILE A 118 5.87 -1.37 7.34
N ILE A 119 5.73 -0.07 7.61
CA ILE A 119 4.52 0.71 7.30
C ILE A 119 4.94 1.91 6.48
N SER A 120 4.24 2.16 5.38
CA SER A 120 4.41 3.36 4.57
C SER A 120 3.10 4.13 4.49
N GLY A 121 3.16 5.42 4.77
CA GLY A 121 2.00 6.29 4.67
C GLY A 121 2.33 7.74 4.97
N LYS A 122 1.32 8.60 4.81
CA LYS A 122 1.43 10.01 5.11
C LYS A 122 1.45 10.22 6.63
N ILE A 123 2.50 10.88 7.12
CA ILE A 123 2.61 11.24 8.53
C ILE A 123 1.67 12.40 8.83
N ASN A 124 0.80 12.21 9.81
CA ASN A 124 -0.04 13.25 10.38
C ASN A 124 0.32 13.45 11.86
N HIS A 125 -0.05 14.60 12.41
CA HIS A 125 0.11 14.88 13.84
C HIS A 125 -1.23 15.28 14.44
N PHE A 126 -1.72 14.53 15.43
CA PHE A 126 -3.02 14.75 16.06
C PHE A 126 -2.95 14.40 17.54
N LYS A 127 -3.59 15.22 18.40
CA LYS A 127 -3.59 15.06 19.87
C LYS A 127 -2.19 14.79 20.45
N LYS A 128 -1.18 15.55 20.00
CA LYS A 128 0.23 15.44 20.43
C LYS A 128 0.88 14.09 20.10
N ARG A 129 0.36 13.36 19.12
CA ARG A 129 0.93 12.09 18.65
C ARG A 129 1.06 12.08 17.14
N TYR A 130 2.14 11.47 16.65
CA TYR A 130 2.24 11.11 15.25
C TYR A 130 1.26 9.99 14.94
N GLN A 131 0.63 10.07 13.78
CA GLN A 131 -0.27 9.04 13.30
C GLN A 131 -0.16 8.84 11.78
N ILE A 132 -0.38 7.61 11.34
CA ILE A 132 -0.59 7.29 9.92
C ILE A 132 -2.03 6.84 9.78
N VAL A 133 -2.79 7.54 8.94
CA VAL A 133 -4.18 7.20 8.65
C VAL A 133 -4.22 6.36 7.39
N ASN A 134 -4.88 5.20 7.45
CA ASN A 134 -5.05 4.25 6.34
C ASN A 134 -3.73 4.05 5.55
N PRO A 135 -2.72 3.41 6.15
CA PRO A 135 -1.40 3.24 5.54
C PRO A 135 -1.51 2.65 4.14
N SER A 136 -0.73 3.19 3.20
CA SER A 136 -0.77 2.78 1.80
C SER A 136 -0.08 1.45 1.56
N TYR A 137 0.87 1.08 2.42
CA TYR A 137 1.61 -0.17 2.34
C TYR A 137 1.94 -0.65 3.75
N VAL A 138 1.72 -1.94 4.00
CA VAL A 138 2.01 -2.60 5.27
C VAL A 138 2.56 -3.98 4.97
N VAL A 139 3.71 -4.31 5.54
CA VAL A 139 4.31 -5.64 5.48
C VAL A 139 4.60 -6.12 6.90
N PRO A 140 4.00 -7.26 7.31
CA PRO A 140 4.26 -7.86 8.61
C PRO A 140 5.62 -8.57 8.69
#